data_AF-A0A7S7ETY5-F1
#
_entry.id   AF-A0A7S7ETY5-F1
#
_cell.length_a   1.000
_cell.length_b   1.000
_cell.length_c   1.000
_cell.angle_alpha   90.00
_cell.angle_beta   90.00
_cell.angle_gamma   90.00
#
_symmetry.space_group_name_H-M   'P 1'
#
loop_
_entity.id
_entity.type
_entity.pdbx_description
1 polymer ?
#
loop_
_entity_poly.entity_id
_entity_poly.type
_entity_poly.pdbx_seq_one_letter_code
_entity_poly.pdbx_strand_id
1 'polypeptide(L)'
;MITVSEYDAFGPWIYEVNEEHPLPPLFVPYYKSGDNSLMVIKIPRNLERRNARPDMNLYDYVIGLYADSIYILKRVDEHVEEHRVYYSNIEGIEDHRRLLKGTLTIFLNHTKLTIPYNTVSSNLIVKFIGIIRDKYTQKSFELKSEFGPEEDLGVEVLYRNMLKDIKPMIPDLRVCAVQRSIPLKLAKGNFAARIGHFLSRSILLNCLHLTNNKELIVFTRGRTIMKKGKANYDYSTIYIPIEKLGILIPEKDEKYVGLESINIKLSSQEFRFYFEQTNRKSIDFYKSLNNRRNHDRR
;
A
#
# COMPACT_ATOMS: atom_id res chain seq x y z
N MET A 1 3.37 -39.85 1.40
CA MET A 1 2.87 -38.48 1.17
C MET A 1 2.54 -38.35 -0.30
N ILE A 2 1.29 -37.97 -0.63
CA ILE A 2 0.88 -37.76 -2.03
C ILE A 2 1.34 -36.35 -2.40
N THR A 3 2.37 -36.25 -3.24
CA THR A 3 2.78 -34.98 -3.84
C THR A 3 1.70 -34.54 -4.83
N VAL A 4 0.91 -33.52 -4.47
CA VAL A 4 -0.04 -32.90 -5.39
C VAL A 4 0.77 -32.32 -6.56
N SER A 5 0.40 -32.64 -7.80
CA SER A 5 1.09 -32.07 -8.95
C SER A 5 0.91 -30.55 -8.96
N GLU A 6 1.91 -29.80 -9.42
CA GLU A 6 1.84 -28.33 -9.51
C GLU A 6 0.58 -27.87 -10.27
N TYR A 7 0.24 -28.59 -11.34
CA TYR A 7 -0.95 -28.36 -12.15
C TYR A 7 -2.26 -28.56 -11.36
N ASP A 8 -2.34 -29.60 -10.51
CA ASP A 8 -3.55 -29.86 -9.72
C ASP A 8 -3.79 -28.75 -8.69
N ALA A 9 -2.71 -28.31 -8.03
CA ALA A 9 -2.72 -27.21 -7.06
C ALA A 9 -2.85 -25.81 -7.69
N PHE A 10 -2.78 -25.69 -9.01
CA PHE A 10 -2.75 -24.39 -9.68
C PHE A 10 -4.07 -23.63 -9.58
N GLY A 11 -3.99 -22.38 -9.16
CA GLY A 11 -5.12 -21.46 -9.19
C GLY A 11 -4.68 -20.05 -8.86
N PRO A 12 -5.63 -19.15 -8.51
CA PRO A 12 -5.31 -17.76 -8.27
C PRO A 12 -4.57 -17.50 -6.94
N TRP A 13 -4.31 -18.54 -6.15
CA TRP A 13 -3.77 -18.41 -4.79
C TRP A 13 -2.24 -18.31 -4.78
N ILE A 14 -1.73 -17.39 -3.96
CA ILE A 14 -0.34 -17.38 -3.50
C ILE A 14 -0.18 -18.44 -2.41
N TYR A 15 0.91 -19.21 -2.49
CA TYR A 15 1.30 -20.17 -1.47
C TYR A 15 2.64 -19.81 -0.85
N GLU A 16 2.79 -20.11 0.44
CA GLU A 16 4.08 -20.20 1.10
C GLU A 16 4.78 -21.48 0.62
N VAL A 17 6.06 -21.39 0.29
CA VAL A 17 6.83 -22.52 -0.21
C VAL A 17 7.18 -23.44 0.95
N ASN A 18 6.73 -24.69 0.89
CA ASN A 18 6.94 -25.73 1.90
C ASN A 18 6.83 -27.13 1.26
N GLU A 19 6.78 -28.20 2.05
CA GLU A 19 6.68 -29.58 1.55
C GLU A 19 5.39 -29.84 0.75
N GLU A 20 4.26 -29.25 1.14
CA GLU A 20 2.97 -29.40 0.45
C GLU A 20 2.90 -28.55 -0.83
N HIS A 21 3.60 -27.42 -0.83
CA HIS A 21 3.65 -26.46 -1.92
C HIS A 21 5.11 -26.15 -2.28
N PRO A 22 5.84 -27.09 -2.90
CA PRO A 22 7.26 -26.93 -3.17
C PRO A 22 7.54 -25.83 -4.20
N LEU A 23 8.83 -25.48 -4.35
CA LEU A 23 9.28 -24.55 -5.38
C LEU A 23 8.86 -25.04 -6.77
N PRO A 24 8.36 -24.15 -7.65
CA PRO A 24 8.10 -24.53 -9.02
C PRO A 24 9.42 -24.90 -9.74
N PRO A 25 9.45 -25.95 -10.60
CA PRO A 25 10.66 -26.48 -11.20
C PRO A 25 11.55 -25.44 -11.88
N LEU A 26 10.95 -24.46 -12.57
CA LEU A 26 11.68 -23.39 -13.24
C LEU A 26 12.59 -22.59 -12.30
N PHE A 27 12.18 -22.41 -11.04
CA PHE A 27 12.89 -21.58 -10.07
C PHE A 27 13.92 -22.36 -9.24
N VAL A 28 13.87 -23.69 -9.24
CA VAL A 28 14.76 -24.55 -8.43
C VAL A 28 16.25 -24.25 -8.67
N PRO A 29 16.74 -24.10 -9.91
CA PRO A 29 18.16 -23.82 -10.16
C PRO A 29 18.62 -22.45 -9.65
N TYR A 30 17.70 -21.50 -9.51
CA TYR A 30 18.00 -20.11 -9.11
C TYR A 30 17.79 -19.88 -7.62
N TYR A 31 17.10 -20.79 -6.94
CA TYR A 31 16.83 -20.67 -5.52
C TYR A 31 18.05 -21.05 -4.69
N LYS A 32 18.57 -20.09 -3.94
CA LYS A 32 19.73 -20.27 -3.06
C LYS A 32 19.26 -20.77 -1.70
N SER A 33 19.17 -22.08 -1.56
CA SER A 33 18.66 -22.80 -0.37
C SER A 33 19.51 -22.66 0.90
N GLY A 34 20.69 -22.03 0.82
CA GLY A 34 21.63 -21.89 1.95
C GLY A 34 21.31 -20.75 2.92
N ASP A 35 20.43 -19.82 2.57
CA ASP A 35 20.09 -18.68 3.42
C ASP A 35 18.81 -18.98 4.23
N ASN A 36 18.86 -18.77 5.56
CA ASN A 36 17.69 -18.91 6.45
C ASN A 36 16.60 -17.89 6.08
N SER A 37 15.72 -18.27 5.15
CA SER A 37 14.59 -17.45 4.73
C SER A 37 13.58 -17.31 5.86
N LEU A 38 13.10 -16.09 6.09
CA LEU A 38 12.02 -15.79 7.03
C LEU A 38 10.65 -16.22 6.50
N MET A 39 10.47 -16.11 5.18
CA MET A 39 9.26 -16.51 4.47
C MET A 39 9.55 -16.57 2.98
N VAL A 40 9.01 -17.57 2.28
CA VAL A 40 9.13 -17.66 0.81
C VAL A 40 7.75 -17.88 0.24
N ILE A 41 7.36 -17.08 -0.75
CA ILE A 41 6.06 -17.20 -1.41
C ILE A 41 6.23 -17.43 -2.91
N LYS A 42 5.30 -18.16 -3.52
CA LYS A 42 5.17 -18.30 -4.97
C LYS A 42 3.86 -17.69 -5.46
N ILE A 43 3.94 -16.89 -6.52
CA ILE A 43 2.81 -16.12 -7.06
C ILE A 43 2.43 -16.69 -8.43
N PRO A 44 1.18 -17.17 -8.58
CA PRO A 44 0.73 -17.82 -9.81
C PRO A 44 0.66 -16.82 -10.96
N ARG A 45 0.76 -17.35 -12.18
CA ARG A 45 0.49 -16.61 -13.40
C ARG A 45 -0.96 -16.14 -13.44
N ASN A 46 -1.17 -14.96 -14.01
CA ASN A 46 -2.51 -14.52 -14.37
C ASN A 46 -3.00 -15.25 -15.64
N LEU A 47 -3.35 -16.53 -15.47
CA LEU A 47 -3.84 -17.41 -16.52
C LEU A 47 -5.14 -18.08 -16.05
N GLU A 48 -6.15 -18.12 -16.92
CA GLU A 48 -7.36 -18.89 -16.64
C GLU A 48 -7.02 -20.39 -16.60
N ARG A 49 -7.52 -21.11 -15.58
CA ARG A 49 -7.21 -22.54 -15.39
C ARG A 49 -7.51 -23.40 -16.63
N ARG A 50 -8.56 -23.08 -17.41
CA ARG A 50 -8.90 -23.78 -18.66
C ARG A 50 -7.84 -23.68 -19.76
N ASN A 51 -6.93 -22.71 -19.65
CA ASN A 51 -5.84 -22.49 -20.59
C ASN A 51 -4.49 -22.98 -20.05
N ALA A 52 -4.43 -23.45 -18.79
CA ALA A 52 -3.24 -24.01 -18.20
C ALA A 52 -3.03 -25.45 -18.69
N ARG A 53 -1.77 -25.83 -18.89
CA ARG A 53 -1.39 -27.20 -19.25
C ARG A 53 -0.27 -27.70 -18.32
N PRO A 54 -0.13 -29.02 -18.12
CA PRO A 54 0.88 -29.58 -17.23
C PRO A 54 2.34 -29.27 -17.61
N ASP A 55 2.61 -28.98 -18.89
CA ASP A 55 3.93 -28.65 -19.42
C ASP A 55 4.34 -27.18 -19.23
N MET A 56 3.41 -26.32 -18.76
CA MET A 56 3.64 -24.90 -18.63
C MET A 56 4.28 -24.54 -17.28
N ASN A 57 5.14 -23.52 -17.29
CA ASN A 57 5.52 -22.81 -16.07
C ASN A 57 4.31 -22.02 -15.56
N LEU A 58 3.76 -22.35 -14.39
CA LEU A 58 2.49 -21.80 -13.90
C LEU A 58 2.64 -20.62 -12.92
N TYR A 59 3.86 -20.26 -12.55
CA TYR A 59 4.14 -19.18 -11.58
C TYR A 59 4.98 -18.08 -12.22
N ASP A 60 4.65 -16.82 -11.91
CA ASP A 60 5.40 -15.64 -12.40
C ASP A 60 6.48 -15.20 -11.41
N TYR A 61 6.31 -15.45 -10.11
CA TYR A 61 7.27 -15.03 -9.10
C TYR A 61 7.52 -16.10 -8.04
N VAL A 62 8.76 -16.18 -7.57
CA VAL A 62 9.12 -16.71 -6.25
C VAL A 62 9.83 -15.59 -5.50
N ILE A 63 9.36 -15.27 -4.29
CA ILE A 63 9.89 -14.17 -3.50
C ILE A 63 10.24 -14.67 -2.10
N GLY A 64 11.53 -14.59 -1.77
CA GLY A 64 12.07 -14.91 -0.45
C GLY A 64 12.35 -13.65 0.37
N LEU A 65 11.91 -13.64 1.62
CA LEU A 65 12.33 -12.68 2.64
C LEU A 65 13.47 -13.28 3.45
N TYR A 66 14.57 -12.54 3.58
CA TYR A 66 15.75 -12.94 4.34
C TYR A 66 16.03 -11.95 5.46
N ALA A 67 17.13 -12.10 6.18
CA ALA A 67 17.44 -11.26 7.33
C ALA A 67 17.60 -9.76 6.97
N ASP A 68 18.20 -9.45 5.83
CA ASP A 68 18.60 -8.10 5.40
C ASP A 68 18.00 -7.67 4.04
N SER A 69 17.39 -8.60 3.31
CA SER A 69 16.99 -8.40 1.93
C SER A 69 15.78 -9.24 1.52
N ILE A 70 15.18 -8.81 0.41
CA ILE A 70 14.16 -9.53 -0.34
C ILE A 70 14.82 -10.05 -1.61
N TYR A 71 14.68 -11.34 -1.89
CA TYR A 71 15.11 -11.95 -3.14
C TYR A 71 13.91 -12.29 -4.00
N ILE A 72 13.91 -11.80 -5.23
CA ILE A 72 12.80 -11.93 -6.16
C ILE A 72 13.33 -12.66 -7.38
N LEU A 73 12.73 -13.81 -7.64
CA LEU A 73 12.89 -14.55 -8.88
C LEU A 73 11.64 -14.30 -9.72
N LYS A 74 11.80 -13.71 -10.89
CA LYS A 74 10.72 -13.37 -11.80
C LYS A 74 10.87 -14.15 -13.09
N ARG A 75 9.81 -14.83 -13.51
CA ARG A 75 9.77 -15.50 -14.81
C ARG A 75 9.71 -14.46 -15.93
N VAL A 76 10.59 -14.60 -16.92
CA VAL A 76 10.54 -13.91 -18.21
C VAL A 76 10.64 -14.98 -19.29
N ASP A 77 9.50 -15.30 -19.88
CA ASP A 77 9.33 -16.44 -20.78
C ASP A 77 9.79 -17.75 -20.13
N GLU A 78 10.89 -18.32 -20.63
CA GLU A 78 11.51 -19.57 -20.14
C GLU A 78 12.75 -19.31 -19.26
N HIS A 79 13.03 -18.04 -18.94
CA HIS A 79 14.15 -17.63 -18.10
C HIS A 79 13.66 -17.03 -16.78
N VAL A 80 14.59 -16.89 -15.84
CA VAL A 80 14.36 -16.29 -14.53
C VAL A 80 15.28 -15.09 -14.37
N GLU A 81 14.68 -13.91 -14.17
CA GLU A 81 15.39 -12.71 -13.73
C GLU A 81 15.50 -12.73 -12.20
N GLU A 82 16.69 -12.40 -11.69
CA GLU A 82 16.99 -12.37 -10.27
C GLU A 82 17.14 -10.91 -9.80
N HIS A 83 16.41 -10.53 -8.75
CA HIS A 83 16.55 -9.22 -8.13
C HIS A 83 16.73 -9.37 -6.63
N ARG A 84 17.68 -8.61 -6.08
CA ARG A 84 17.88 -8.49 -4.63
C ARG A 84 17.59 -7.05 -4.21
N VAL A 85 16.75 -6.90 -3.20
CA VAL A 85 16.33 -5.61 -2.65
C VAL A 85 16.65 -5.58 -1.16
N TYR A 86 17.57 -4.71 -0.75
CA TYR A 86 17.86 -4.51 0.67
C TYR A 86 16.76 -3.71 1.36
N TYR A 87 16.41 -4.06 2.61
CA TYR A 87 15.39 -3.33 3.37
C TYR A 87 15.73 -1.85 3.55
N SER A 88 17.02 -1.51 3.64
CA SER A 88 17.51 -0.12 3.73
C SER A 88 17.07 0.78 2.57
N ASN A 89 16.82 0.18 1.40
CA ASN A 89 16.45 0.86 0.16
C ASN A 89 14.94 1.02 0.00
N ILE A 90 14.13 0.46 0.90
CA ILE A 90 12.67 0.60 0.86
C ILE A 90 12.30 1.95 1.48
N GLU A 91 11.53 2.73 0.73
CA GLU A 91 11.00 4.03 1.15
C GLU A 91 9.53 3.94 1.59
N GLY A 92 8.80 2.92 1.12
CA GLY A 92 7.43 2.68 1.50
C GLY A 92 6.84 1.47 0.78
N ILE A 93 5.63 1.09 1.17
CA ILE A 93 4.89 -0.04 0.61
C ILE A 93 3.44 0.39 0.40
N GLU A 94 2.84 0.01 -0.73
CA GLU A 94 1.41 0.14 -0.98
C GLU A 94 0.82 -1.24 -1.30
N ASP A 95 -0.23 -1.62 -0.57
CA ASP A 95 -1.12 -2.71 -0.96
C ASP A 95 -2.41 -2.10 -1.53
N HIS A 96 -2.54 -2.13 -2.85
CA HIS A 96 -3.71 -1.64 -3.58
C HIS A 96 -4.62 -2.80 -4.00
N ARG A 97 -5.92 -2.69 -3.71
CA ARG A 97 -6.92 -3.73 -3.99
C ARG A 97 -8.14 -3.17 -4.71
N ARG A 98 -8.62 -3.94 -5.68
CA ARG A 98 -9.86 -3.70 -6.41
C ARG A 98 -10.54 -5.03 -6.70
N LEU A 99 -11.59 -5.34 -5.92
CA LEU A 99 -12.26 -6.64 -5.97
C LEU A 99 -11.23 -7.78 -5.80
N LEU A 100 -11.14 -8.69 -6.78
CA LEU A 100 -10.20 -9.82 -6.79
C LEU A 100 -8.78 -9.45 -7.27
N LYS A 101 -8.54 -8.21 -7.69
CA LYS A 101 -7.24 -7.75 -8.18
C LYS A 101 -6.49 -7.02 -7.08
N GLY A 102 -5.34 -7.55 -6.69
CA GLY A 102 -4.41 -6.95 -5.75
C GLY A 102 -3.11 -6.54 -6.43
N THR A 103 -2.44 -5.55 -5.88
CA THR A 103 -1.13 -5.09 -6.35
C THR A 103 -0.32 -4.63 -5.16
N LEU A 104 0.75 -5.37 -4.85
CA LEU A 104 1.74 -4.97 -3.88
C LEU A 104 2.81 -4.14 -4.59
N THR A 105 3.00 -2.89 -4.17
CA THR A 105 4.06 -2.02 -4.66
C THR A 105 5.05 -1.74 -3.54
N ILE A 106 6.33 -1.99 -3.80
CA ILE A 106 7.43 -1.61 -2.91
C ILE A 106 8.16 -0.43 -3.57
N PHE A 107 8.13 0.72 -2.91
CA PHE A 107 8.82 1.93 -3.36
C PHE A 107 10.28 1.88 -2.91
N LEU A 108 11.19 2.01 -3.86
CA LEU A 108 12.64 2.01 -3.64
C LEU A 108 13.19 3.38 -4.05
N ASN A 109 14.39 3.74 -3.59
CA ASN A 109 14.98 5.08 -3.84
C ASN A 109 14.86 5.60 -5.31
N HIS A 110 14.95 4.73 -6.32
CA HIS A 110 14.97 5.15 -7.73
C HIS A 110 13.99 4.40 -8.62
N THR A 111 13.19 3.49 -8.06
CA THR A 111 12.29 2.65 -8.83
C THR A 111 11.20 2.10 -7.92
N LYS A 112 10.27 1.34 -8.49
CA LYS A 112 9.29 0.58 -7.72
C LYS A 112 9.21 -0.83 -8.24
N LEU A 113 9.02 -1.76 -7.32
CA LEU A 113 8.67 -3.13 -7.66
C LEU A 113 7.16 -3.28 -7.54
N THR A 114 6.51 -3.80 -8.56
CA THR A 114 5.07 -4.03 -8.57
C THR A 114 4.77 -5.51 -8.79
N ILE A 115 4.08 -6.10 -7.83
CA ILE A 115 3.75 -7.52 -7.78
C ILE A 115 2.22 -7.66 -7.82
N PRO A 116 1.65 -8.09 -8.96
CA PRO A 116 0.22 -8.37 -9.04
C PRO A 116 -0.11 -9.65 -8.27
N TYR A 117 -1.28 -9.68 -7.64
CA TYR A 117 -1.77 -10.89 -6.98
C TYR A 117 -3.30 -10.93 -6.94
N ASN A 118 -3.87 -12.08 -6.58
CA ASN A 118 -5.31 -12.18 -6.34
C ASN A 118 -5.64 -11.91 -4.87
N THR A 119 -6.63 -11.07 -4.59
CA THR A 119 -6.96 -10.66 -3.21
C THR A 119 -7.48 -11.78 -2.31
N VAL A 120 -7.82 -12.96 -2.87
CA VAL A 120 -8.04 -14.18 -2.06
C VAL A 120 -6.84 -14.53 -1.18
N SER A 121 -5.63 -14.12 -1.58
CA SER A 121 -4.38 -14.32 -0.83
C SER A 121 -3.97 -13.10 0.00
N SER A 122 -4.89 -12.16 0.24
CA SER A 122 -4.63 -10.94 1.00
C SER A 122 -4.06 -11.19 2.40
N ASN A 123 -4.52 -12.21 3.12
CA ASN A 123 -3.98 -12.55 4.44
C ASN A 123 -2.48 -12.90 4.38
N LEU A 124 -2.07 -13.65 3.36
CA LEU A 124 -0.66 -14.01 3.16
C LEU A 124 0.18 -12.78 2.78
N ILE A 125 -0.35 -11.89 1.94
CA ILE A 125 0.29 -10.61 1.60
C ILE A 125 0.42 -9.69 2.81
N VAL A 126 -0.58 -9.63 3.69
CA VAL A 126 -0.51 -8.84 4.94
C VAL A 126 0.60 -9.38 5.85
N LYS A 127 0.69 -10.71 6.04
CA LYS A 127 1.79 -11.35 6.78
C LYS A 127 3.15 -11.01 6.16
N PHE A 128 3.26 -11.13 4.84
CA PHE A 128 4.47 -10.82 4.08
C PHE A 128 4.91 -9.36 4.24
N ILE A 129 3.97 -8.41 4.13
CA ILE A 129 4.23 -6.98 4.36
C ILE A 129 4.65 -6.72 5.82
N GLY A 130 4.04 -7.40 6.79
CA GLY A 130 4.41 -7.31 8.20
C GLY A 130 5.89 -7.62 8.44
N ILE A 131 6.38 -8.73 7.88
CA ILE A 131 7.80 -9.11 7.99
C ILE A 131 8.70 -8.04 7.35
N ILE A 132 8.33 -7.49 6.19
CA ILE A 132 9.10 -6.40 5.59
C ILE A 132 9.13 -5.20 6.54
N ARG A 133 7.97 -4.77 7.06
CA ARG A 133 7.79 -3.62 7.97
C ARG A 133 8.66 -3.68 9.21
N ASP A 134 8.78 -4.85 9.81
CA ASP A 134 9.64 -5.06 10.98
C ASP A 134 11.14 -4.86 10.66
N LYS A 135 11.54 -4.93 9.40
CA LYS A 135 12.94 -4.82 8.96
C LYS A 135 13.33 -3.44 8.44
N TYR A 136 12.43 -2.72 7.78
CA TYR A 136 12.76 -1.42 7.16
C TYR A 136 12.43 -0.19 8.03
N THR A 137 11.68 -0.37 9.13
CA THR A 137 11.48 0.68 10.14
C THR A 137 12.56 0.60 11.21
N GLN A 138 13.35 1.67 11.37
CA GLN A 138 14.50 1.67 12.30
C GLN A 138 14.31 2.64 13.47
N LYS A 139 13.59 3.74 13.25
CA LYS A 139 13.42 4.80 14.25
C LYS A 139 11.98 4.85 14.75
N SER A 140 11.83 5.28 16.00
CA SER A 140 10.54 5.64 16.57
C SER A 140 10.53 7.13 16.86
N PHE A 141 9.41 7.77 16.58
CA PHE A 141 9.18 9.19 16.76
C PHE A 141 7.99 9.35 17.70
N GLU A 142 8.20 9.98 18.85
CA GLU A 142 7.07 10.35 19.68
C GLU A 142 6.22 11.36 18.91
N LEU A 143 5.03 10.96 18.47
CA LEU A 143 4.07 11.88 17.87
C LEU A 143 2.88 12.03 18.80
N LYS A 144 2.39 13.25 18.96
CA LYS A 144 1.13 13.48 19.65
C LYS A 144 0.01 13.32 18.63
N SER A 145 -1.02 12.56 18.99
CA SER A 145 -2.30 12.58 18.28
C SER A 145 -3.35 13.23 19.16
N GLU A 146 -4.09 14.16 18.59
CA GLU A 146 -5.24 14.82 19.22
C GLU A 146 -6.58 14.20 18.78
N PHE A 147 -6.53 13.05 18.10
CA PHE A 147 -7.71 12.34 17.63
C PHE A 147 -8.15 11.31 18.67
N GLY A 148 -9.44 11.34 19.00
CA GLY A 148 -10.10 10.38 19.88
C GLY A 148 -10.43 9.05 19.18
N PRO A 149 -11.35 8.24 19.77
CA PRO A 149 -11.77 6.95 19.23
C PRO A 149 -12.28 7.01 17.79
N GLU A 150 -12.11 5.94 17.02
CA GLU A 150 -12.34 5.97 15.58
C GLU A 150 -13.83 6.05 15.20
N GLU A 151 -14.73 5.59 16.08
CA GLU A 151 -16.18 5.73 15.90
C GLU A 151 -16.62 7.20 15.87
N ASP A 152 -16.05 8.04 16.74
CA ASP A 152 -16.40 9.46 16.87
C ASP A 152 -15.91 10.30 15.68
N LEU A 153 -14.95 9.75 14.92
CA LEU A 153 -14.34 10.42 13.77
C LEU A 153 -15.16 10.30 12.49
N GLY A 154 -16.30 9.60 12.49
CA GLY A 154 -17.18 9.48 11.32
C GLY A 154 -16.49 8.79 10.14
N VAL A 155 -15.59 7.86 10.46
CA VAL A 155 -14.83 7.04 9.51
C VAL A 155 -15.77 6.14 8.71
N GLU A 156 -15.46 5.85 7.44
CA GLU A 156 -16.28 4.93 6.64
C GLU A 156 -16.26 3.50 7.20
N VAL A 157 -17.32 2.72 6.97
CA VAL A 157 -17.40 1.29 7.35
C VAL A 157 -16.19 0.51 6.85
N LEU A 158 -15.75 0.75 5.61
CA LEU A 158 -14.59 0.10 5.02
C LEU A 158 -13.34 0.30 5.89
N TYR A 159 -13.03 1.54 6.27
CA TYR A 159 -11.85 1.86 7.06
C TYR A 159 -11.95 1.37 8.50
N ARG A 160 -13.16 1.32 9.08
CA ARG A 160 -13.36 0.65 10.37
C ARG A 160 -13.03 -0.84 10.31
N ASN A 161 -13.46 -1.52 9.25
CA ASN A 161 -13.13 -2.94 9.05
C ASN A 161 -11.63 -3.13 8.85
N MET A 162 -11.00 -2.34 7.96
CA MET A 162 -9.56 -2.38 7.76
C MET A 162 -8.78 -2.13 9.06
N LEU A 163 -9.24 -1.17 9.87
CA LEU A 163 -8.62 -0.88 11.15
C LEU A 163 -8.77 -2.05 12.14
N LYS A 164 -9.96 -2.65 12.21
CA LYS A 164 -10.21 -3.83 13.04
C LYS A 164 -9.27 -4.99 12.68
N ASP A 165 -8.96 -5.15 11.39
CA ASP A 165 -8.08 -6.21 10.91
C ASP A 165 -6.60 -5.95 11.27
N ILE A 166 -6.13 -4.70 11.18
CA ILE A 166 -4.70 -4.37 11.40
C ILE A 166 -4.35 -4.01 12.84
N LYS A 167 -5.30 -3.49 13.64
CA LYS A 167 -5.04 -3.00 15.01
C LYS A 167 -4.47 -4.09 15.94
N PRO A 168 -4.90 -5.37 15.87
CA PRO A 168 -4.29 -6.44 16.66
C PRO A 168 -2.83 -6.74 16.27
N MET A 169 -2.43 -6.41 15.05
CA MET A 169 -1.10 -6.73 14.50
C MET A 169 -0.08 -5.59 14.67
N ILE A 170 -0.54 -4.38 14.98
CA ILE A 170 0.30 -3.18 15.03
C ILE A 170 0.15 -2.51 16.40
N PRO A 171 1.14 -2.69 17.30
CA PRO A 171 1.15 -2.00 18.59
C PRO A 171 1.10 -0.48 18.43
N ASP A 172 0.49 0.19 19.40
CA ASP A 172 0.39 1.66 19.50
C ASP A 172 -0.22 2.36 18.28
N LEU A 173 -0.98 1.62 17.46
CA LEU A 173 -1.67 2.17 16.30
C LEU A 173 -2.75 3.15 16.73
N ARG A 174 -2.62 4.40 16.28
CA ARG A 174 -3.57 5.49 16.55
C ARG A 174 -3.89 6.28 15.31
N VAL A 175 -5.10 6.83 15.24
CA VAL A 175 -5.47 7.81 14.22
C VAL A 175 -4.70 9.10 14.44
N CYS A 176 -4.20 9.73 13.37
CA CYS A 176 -3.48 10.99 13.43
C CYS A 176 -3.98 12.06 12.45
N ALA A 177 -4.75 11.68 11.43
CA ALA A 177 -5.49 12.63 10.59
C ALA A 177 -6.66 11.90 9.91
N VAL A 178 -7.76 12.61 9.66
CA VAL A 178 -8.91 12.06 8.96
C VAL A 178 -9.48 13.11 8.03
N GLN A 179 -9.66 12.77 6.75
CA GLN A 179 -10.41 13.61 5.81
C GLN A 179 -11.71 12.92 5.46
N ARG A 180 -12.84 13.57 5.76
CA ARG A 180 -14.16 13.08 5.38
C ARG A 180 -14.45 13.33 3.90
N SER A 181 -15.31 12.50 3.29
CA SER A 181 -15.79 12.78 1.94
C SER A 181 -16.61 14.05 1.92
N ILE A 182 -16.25 14.99 1.03
CA ILE A 182 -16.95 16.26 0.88
C ILE A 182 -17.23 16.57 -0.60
N PRO A 183 -18.36 17.22 -0.91
CA PRO A 183 -18.58 17.75 -2.24
C PRO A 183 -17.64 18.93 -2.50
N LEU A 184 -16.97 18.91 -3.64
CA LEU A 184 -16.04 19.97 -4.03
C LEU A 184 -16.77 21.12 -4.74
N LYS A 185 -16.20 22.31 -4.69
CA LYS A 185 -16.67 23.51 -5.41
C LYS A 185 -15.52 24.06 -6.25
N LEU A 186 -15.78 24.39 -7.53
CA LEU A 186 -14.75 24.98 -8.39
C LEU A 186 -14.37 26.40 -7.92
N ALA A 187 -13.07 26.69 -7.89
CA ALA A 187 -12.53 28.00 -7.56
C ALA A 187 -12.73 29.02 -8.68
N LYS A 188 -12.60 28.59 -9.93
CA LYS A 188 -12.76 29.42 -11.13
C LYS A 188 -13.67 28.72 -12.14
N GLY A 189 -14.39 29.50 -12.94
CA GLY A 189 -15.22 28.98 -14.02
C GLY A 189 -16.42 29.88 -14.31
N ASN A 190 -16.72 30.03 -15.61
CA ASN A 190 -17.86 30.81 -16.10
C ASN A 190 -19.18 30.13 -15.70
N PHE A 191 -20.30 30.86 -15.81
CA PHE A 191 -21.62 30.38 -15.38
C PHE A 191 -21.98 28.98 -15.93
N ALA A 192 -21.69 28.72 -17.21
CA ALA A 192 -21.87 27.41 -17.83
C ALA A 192 -21.02 26.30 -17.19
N ALA A 193 -19.77 26.58 -16.81
CA ALA A 193 -18.89 25.62 -16.12
C ALA A 193 -19.39 25.33 -14.70
N ARG A 194 -19.96 26.33 -14.02
CA ARG A 194 -20.59 26.16 -12.69
C ARG A 194 -21.85 25.29 -12.77
N ILE A 195 -22.68 25.47 -13.80
CA ILE A 195 -23.86 24.63 -14.06
C ILE A 195 -23.43 23.20 -14.43
N GLY A 196 -22.47 23.02 -15.34
CA GLY A 196 -21.94 21.70 -15.70
C GLY A 196 -21.32 20.96 -14.50
N HIS A 197 -20.65 21.67 -13.61
CA HIS A 197 -20.16 21.10 -12.35
C HIS A 197 -21.29 20.74 -11.37
N PHE A 198 -22.37 21.52 -11.33
CA PHE A 198 -23.55 21.19 -10.52
C PHE A 198 -24.19 19.86 -10.95
N LEU A 199 -24.18 19.56 -12.26
CA LEU A 199 -24.67 18.29 -12.83
C LEU A 199 -23.68 17.13 -12.68
N SER A 200 -22.38 17.43 -12.53
CA SER A 200 -21.30 16.42 -12.44
C SER A 200 -20.40 16.62 -11.22
N ARG A 201 -21.00 16.86 -10.06
CA ARG A 201 -20.29 17.25 -8.82
C ARG A 201 -19.15 16.29 -8.52
N SER A 202 -17.96 16.85 -8.38
CA SER A 202 -16.81 16.11 -7.87
C SER A 202 -16.91 15.98 -6.35
N ILE A 203 -16.52 14.82 -5.82
CA ILE A 203 -16.40 14.54 -4.41
C ILE A 203 -14.94 14.25 -4.09
N LEU A 204 -14.44 14.84 -3.02
CA LEU A 204 -13.24 14.37 -2.35
C LEU A 204 -13.61 13.08 -1.62
N LEU A 205 -12.80 12.04 -1.77
CA LEU A 205 -13.01 10.76 -1.11
C LEU A 205 -12.35 10.74 0.27
N ASN A 206 -12.88 9.87 1.13
CA ASN A 206 -12.39 9.68 2.48
C ASN A 206 -10.93 9.21 2.49
N CYS A 207 -10.14 9.69 3.46
CA CYS A 207 -8.78 9.24 3.72
C CYS A 207 -8.54 9.17 5.24
N LEU A 208 -7.94 8.08 5.72
CA LEU A 208 -7.62 7.90 7.14
C LEU A 208 -6.12 7.71 7.29
N HIS A 209 -5.52 8.48 8.19
CA HIS A 209 -4.10 8.43 8.48
C HIS A 209 -3.90 7.96 9.90
N LEU A 210 -2.97 7.04 10.05
CA LEU A 210 -2.64 6.34 11.28
C LEU A 210 -1.13 6.40 11.49
N THR A 211 -0.71 6.18 12.72
CA THR A 211 0.71 6.02 13.05
C THR A 211 0.89 5.08 14.24
N ASN A 212 2.03 4.42 14.31
CA ASN A 212 2.53 3.63 15.43
C ASN A 212 3.86 4.20 15.98
N ASN A 213 4.08 5.51 15.84
CA ASN A 213 5.35 6.21 16.10
C ASN A 213 6.50 5.88 15.13
N LYS A 214 6.47 4.77 14.38
CA LYS A 214 7.55 4.41 13.44
C LYS A 214 7.23 4.77 12.00
N GLU A 215 5.98 4.59 11.61
CA GLU A 215 5.54 4.85 10.24
C GLU A 215 4.21 5.62 10.20
N LEU A 216 3.97 6.25 9.06
CA LEU A 216 2.68 6.76 8.63
C LEU A 216 1.98 5.65 7.84
N ILE A 217 0.76 5.32 8.26
CA ILE A 217 -0.09 4.33 7.59
C ILE A 217 -1.32 5.06 7.06
N VAL A 218 -1.64 4.91 5.77
CA VAL A 218 -2.73 5.64 5.13
C VAL A 218 -3.69 4.68 4.47
N PHE A 219 -4.96 4.77 4.83
CA PHE A 219 -6.06 4.14 4.11
C PHE A 219 -6.67 5.14 3.13
N THR A 220 -6.75 4.74 1.87
CA THR A 220 -7.27 5.55 0.77
C THR A 220 -8.19 4.72 -0.14
N ARG A 221 -9.02 5.38 -0.96
CA ARG A 221 -9.87 4.77 -1.98
C ARG A 221 -9.17 4.62 -3.35
N GLY A 222 -7.84 4.57 -3.36
CA GLY A 222 -6.96 4.54 -4.55
C GLY A 222 -6.95 5.85 -5.36
N ARG A 223 -8.09 6.51 -5.50
CA ARG A 223 -8.25 7.85 -6.07
C ARG A 223 -8.67 8.83 -4.99
N THR A 224 -8.23 10.07 -5.10
CA THR A 224 -8.60 11.10 -4.12
C THR A 224 -9.90 11.82 -4.48
N ILE A 225 -10.17 12.04 -5.77
CA ILE A 225 -11.35 12.79 -6.24
C ILE A 225 -12.10 11.98 -7.29
N MET A 226 -13.44 11.95 -7.20
CA MET A 226 -14.30 11.23 -8.14
C MET A 226 -15.57 12.02 -8.47
N LYS A 227 -16.20 11.76 -9.63
CA LYS A 227 -17.55 12.26 -9.90
C LYS A 227 -18.59 11.52 -9.04
N LYS A 228 -19.53 12.27 -8.46
CA LYS A 228 -20.65 11.71 -7.70
C LYS A 228 -21.43 10.69 -8.55
N GLY A 229 -21.86 9.59 -7.94
CA GLY A 229 -22.65 8.54 -8.60
C GLY A 229 -21.84 7.46 -9.31
N LYS A 230 -20.51 7.58 -9.38
CA LYS A 230 -19.65 6.49 -9.85
C LYS A 230 -19.32 5.53 -8.71
N ALA A 231 -19.41 4.23 -8.98
CA ALA A 231 -18.94 3.21 -8.05
C ALA A 231 -17.41 3.26 -7.95
N ASN A 232 -16.90 3.11 -6.73
CA ASN A 232 -15.47 2.93 -6.47
C ASN A 232 -15.26 1.66 -5.64
N TYR A 233 -14.49 0.73 -6.20
CA TYR A 233 -14.11 -0.54 -5.55
C TYR A 233 -12.64 -0.56 -5.13
N ASP A 234 -11.91 0.51 -5.43
CA ASP A 234 -10.50 0.65 -5.11
C ASP A 234 -10.34 1.03 -3.62
N TYR A 235 -9.36 0.41 -2.98
CA TYR A 235 -8.85 0.83 -1.69
C TYR A 235 -7.39 0.41 -1.55
N SER A 236 -6.65 1.13 -0.72
CA SER A 236 -5.23 0.87 -0.55
C SER A 236 -4.79 1.16 0.87
N THR A 237 -3.81 0.40 1.33
CA THR A 237 -3.04 0.72 2.53
C THR A 237 -1.62 1.09 2.12
N ILE A 238 -1.19 2.28 2.50
CA ILE A 238 0.15 2.79 2.23
C ILE A 238 0.90 2.85 3.56
N TYR A 239 2.12 2.32 3.60
CA TYR A 239 3.02 2.31 4.73
C TYR A 239 4.28 3.11 4.38
N ILE A 240 4.62 4.13 5.17
CA ILE A 240 5.79 4.98 4.94
C ILE A 240 6.51 5.23 6.27
N PRO A 241 7.75 4.76 6.47
CA PRO A 241 8.52 5.05 7.67
C PRO A 241 8.69 6.56 7.83
N ILE A 242 8.52 7.05 9.06
CA ILE A 242 8.55 8.49 9.33
C ILE A 242 9.92 9.06 9.00
N GLU A 243 10.99 8.29 9.23
CA GLU A 243 12.37 8.69 8.90
C GLU A 243 12.59 8.93 7.39
N LYS A 244 11.81 8.25 6.54
CA LYS A 244 11.87 8.34 5.07
C LYS A 244 10.98 9.45 4.48
N LEU A 245 10.08 10.04 5.27
CA LEU A 245 9.21 11.11 4.77
C LEU A 245 10.05 12.29 4.26
N GLY A 246 9.72 12.77 3.05
CA GLY A 246 10.22 14.03 2.50
C GLY A 246 9.59 15.27 3.12
N ILE A 247 9.85 16.43 2.54
CA ILE A 247 9.29 17.70 3.03
C ILE A 247 7.76 17.67 2.86
N LEU A 248 7.04 18.04 3.92
CA LEU A 248 5.59 18.10 3.93
C LEU A 248 5.16 19.56 3.77
N ILE A 249 4.79 19.95 2.54
CA ILE A 249 4.36 21.32 2.23
C ILE A 249 2.85 21.31 1.99
N PRO A 250 2.07 22.04 2.80
CA PRO A 250 0.68 22.33 2.49
C PRO A 250 0.60 23.28 1.29
N GLU A 251 -0.09 22.84 0.24
CA GLU A 251 -0.34 23.63 -0.97
C GLU A 251 -1.85 23.85 -1.15
N LYS A 252 -2.26 25.06 -1.52
CA LYS A 252 -3.67 25.31 -1.84
C LYS A 252 -4.01 24.75 -3.21
N ASP A 253 -5.16 24.10 -3.33
CA ASP A 253 -5.64 23.63 -4.61
C ASP A 253 -6.18 24.81 -5.44
N GLU A 254 -5.68 24.96 -6.67
CA GLU A 254 -6.10 26.05 -7.55
C GLU A 254 -7.48 25.82 -8.19
N LYS A 255 -7.91 24.56 -8.27
CA LYS A 255 -9.12 24.13 -8.97
C LYS A 255 -10.33 24.13 -8.05
N TYR A 256 -10.17 23.77 -6.77
CA TYR A 256 -11.24 23.58 -5.82
C TYR A 256 -11.09 24.52 -4.61
N VAL A 257 -12.16 25.24 -4.29
CA VAL A 257 -12.20 26.18 -3.15
C VAL A 257 -12.07 25.42 -1.84
N GLY A 258 -11.25 25.94 -0.93
CA GLY A 258 -11.17 25.44 0.44
C GLY A 258 -10.46 24.09 0.57
N LEU A 259 -9.72 23.67 -0.47
CA LEU A 259 -8.94 22.45 -0.47
C LEU A 259 -7.44 22.79 -0.35
N GLU A 260 -6.74 22.03 0.48
CA GLU A 260 -5.29 22.05 0.61
C GLU A 260 -4.76 20.62 0.43
N SER A 261 -3.55 20.46 -0.10
CA SER A 261 -2.87 19.17 -0.21
C SER A 261 -1.60 19.12 0.60
N ILE A 262 -1.36 17.99 1.26
CA ILE A 262 -0.07 17.62 1.83
C ILE A 262 0.62 16.68 0.83
N ASN A 263 1.75 17.14 0.31
CA ASN A 263 2.61 16.34 -0.56
C ASN A 263 3.67 15.62 0.28
N ILE A 264 3.70 14.29 0.17
CA ILE A 264 4.74 13.44 0.74
C ILE A 264 5.63 12.97 -0.39
N LYS A 265 6.83 13.54 -0.48
CA LYS A 265 7.81 13.16 -1.50
C LYS A 265 8.74 12.07 -0.98
N LEU A 266 8.76 10.93 -1.67
CA LEU A 266 9.82 9.92 -1.61
C LEU A 266 10.78 10.15 -2.77
N SER A 267 11.87 9.39 -2.86
CA SER A 267 12.85 9.58 -3.92
C SER A 267 12.31 9.17 -5.29
N SER A 268 11.48 8.11 -5.38
CA SER A 268 10.88 7.65 -6.65
C SER A 268 9.40 8.01 -6.85
N GLN A 269 8.72 8.55 -5.83
CA GLN A 269 7.26 8.70 -5.83
C GLN A 269 6.81 9.89 -4.98
N GLU A 270 5.70 10.52 -5.36
CA GLU A 270 5.01 11.51 -4.53
C GLU A 270 3.61 10.99 -4.18
N PHE A 271 3.23 11.10 -2.91
CA PHE A 271 1.85 10.91 -2.47
C PHE A 271 1.22 12.25 -2.15
N ARG A 272 0.02 12.49 -2.68
CA ARG A 272 -0.72 13.73 -2.46
C ARG A 272 -2.03 13.44 -1.74
N PHE A 273 -2.13 13.94 -0.51
CA PHE A 273 -3.32 13.80 0.32
C PHE A 273 -4.00 15.14 0.45
N TYR A 274 -5.31 15.19 0.20
CA TYR A 274 -6.07 16.43 0.21
C TYR A 274 -6.90 16.53 1.48
N PHE A 275 -6.98 17.74 2.03
CA PHE A 275 -7.75 18.09 3.21
C PHE A 275 -8.58 19.34 2.95
N GLU A 276 -9.74 19.40 3.59
CA GLU A 276 -10.48 20.66 3.68
C GLU A 276 -9.70 21.63 4.57
N GLN A 277 -9.62 22.92 4.20
CA GLN A 277 -8.87 23.94 4.95
C GLN A 277 -9.35 24.12 6.39
N THR A 278 -10.63 23.82 6.64
CA THR A 278 -11.25 23.84 7.97
C THR A 278 -10.84 22.65 8.83
N ASN A 279 -10.27 21.60 8.24
CA ASN A 279 -9.76 20.41 8.92
C ASN A 279 -8.40 20.67 9.59
N ARG A 280 -8.38 21.66 10.50
CA ARG A 280 -7.16 22.17 11.14
C ARG A 280 -6.38 21.09 11.88
N LYS A 281 -7.07 20.21 12.63
CA LYS A 281 -6.42 19.11 13.36
C LYS A 281 -5.55 18.23 12.47
N SER A 282 -6.06 17.83 11.29
CA SER A 282 -5.31 16.98 10.36
C SER A 282 -4.12 17.74 9.77
N ILE A 283 -4.31 19.01 9.40
CA ILE A 283 -3.25 19.86 8.86
C ILE A 283 -2.15 20.11 9.90
N ASP A 284 -2.53 20.38 11.15
CA ASP A 284 -1.61 20.68 12.24
C ASP A 284 -0.81 19.45 12.68
N PHE A 285 -1.38 18.24 12.60
CA PHE A 285 -0.63 17.00 12.72
C PHE A 285 0.55 16.96 11.73
N TYR A 286 0.30 17.22 10.44
CA TYR A 286 1.37 17.21 9.43
C TYR A 286 2.43 18.29 9.63
N LYS A 287 2.03 19.49 10.08
CA LYS A 287 3.00 20.53 10.47
C LYS A 287 3.88 20.07 11.64
N SER A 288 3.28 19.44 12.65
CA SER A 288 4.00 18.93 13.82
C SER A 288 4.99 17.81 13.46
N LEU A 289 4.57 16.92 12.54
CA LEU A 289 5.40 15.83 12.02
C LEU A 289 6.63 16.37 11.27
N ASN A 290 6.43 17.38 10.42
CA ASN A 290 7.51 18.03 9.69
C ASN A 290 8.52 18.69 10.65
N ASN A 291 8.06 19.35 11.71
CA ASN A 291 8.91 20.00 12.70
C ASN A 291 9.77 19.00 13.50
N ARG A 292 9.16 17.91 14.00
CA ARG A 292 9.90 16.88 14.77
C ARG A 292 10.98 16.22 13.92
N ARG A 293 10.65 15.84 12.68
CA ARG A 293 11.61 15.24 11.75
C ARG A 293 12.81 16.16 11.46
N ASN A 294 12.59 17.48 11.36
CA ASN A 294 13.68 18.43 11.13
C ASN A 294 14.57 18.63 12.35
N HIS A 295 14.06 18.37 13.56
CA HIS A 295 14.85 18.39 14.79
C HIS A 295 15.78 17.17 14.86
N ASP A 296 15.27 15.97 14.56
CA ASP A 296 16.05 14.72 14.62
C ASP A 296 17.06 14.52 13.48
N ARG A 297 17.05 15.40 12.47
CA ARG A 297 18.03 15.40 11.36
C ARG A 297 19.21 16.36 11.59
N ARG A 298 19.18 17.16 12.66
CA ARG A 298 20.28 18.04 13.08
C ARG A 298 21.12 17.36 14.14
#